data_AF-A0A4Y2KRN5-F1
#
_entry.id   AF-A0A4Y2KRN5-F1
#
_cell.length_a   1.000
_cell.length_b   1.000
_cell.length_c   1.000
_cell.angle_alpha   90.00
_cell.angle_beta   90.00
_cell.angle_gamma   90.00
#
_symmetry.space_group_name_H-M   'P 1'
#
loop_
_entity.id
_entity.type
_entity.pdbx_description
1 polymer ?
#
loop_
_entity_poly.entity_id
_entity_poly.type
_entity_poly.pdbx_seq_one_letter_code
_entity_poly.pdbx_strand_id
1 'polypeptide(L)'
;MVTVRMTINKLSHLFVSYYFEHFQNIDSDLQKIDQVSSSNPTNRLVLAMDANSKSETWCSPFSDFRGTKLNGFVVYRAAPFYSVMHISQYLPPDHGNSFG
;
A
#
# COMPACT_ATOMS: atom_id res chain seq x y z
N MET A 1 2.77 -2.64 -10.41
CA MET A 1 2.68 -1.21 -10.01
C MET A 1 2.11 -0.40 -11.17
N VAL A 2 1.16 0.50 -10.89
CA VAL A 2 0.67 1.51 -11.84
C VAL A 2 0.73 2.87 -11.13
N THR A 3 1.12 3.92 -11.86
CA THR A 3 1.27 5.28 -11.33
C THR A 3 0.52 6.28 -12.19
N VAL A 4 -0.29 7.14 -11.59
CA VAL A 4 -1.04 8.19 -12.28
C VAL A 4 -0.83 9.52 -11.58
N ARG A 5 -0.31 10.53 -12.30
CA ARG A 5 -0.20 11.90 -11.80
C ARG A 5 -1.36 12.73 -12.34
N MET A 6 -2.05 13.47 -11.47
CA MET A 6 -3.20 14.30 -11.85
C MET A 6 -3.17 15.62 -11.09
N THR A 7 -3.42 16.73 -11.78
CA THR A 7 -3.58 18.05 -11.15
C THR A 7 -5.06 18.37 -11.01
N ILE A 8 -5.55 18.48 -9.78
CA ILE A 8 -6.94 18.81 -9.45
C ILE A 8 -6.93 20.10 -8.62
N ASN A 9 -7.63 21.14 -9.05
CA ASN A 9 -7.72 22.43 -8.33
C ASN A 9 -6.35 22.99 -7.89
N LYS A 10 -5.36 22.94 -8.80
CA LYS A 10 -3.94 23.32 -8.61
C LYS A 10 -3.12 22.40 -7.68
N LEU A 11 -3.71 21.34 -7.11
CA LEU A 11 -3.01 20.33 -6.31
C LEU A 11 -2.52 19.17 -7.18
N SER A 12 -1.19 18.96 -7.23
CA SER A 12 -0.55 17.82 -7.90
C SER A 12 -0.67 16.55 -7.05
N HIS A 13 -1.60 15.67 -7.42
CA HIS A 13 -1.79 14.35 -6.83
C HIS A 13 -0.95 13.29 -7.54
N LEU A 14 -0.50 12.28 -6.79
CA LEU A 14 0.11 11.07 -7.32
C LEU A 14 -0.63 9.86 -6.77
N PHE A 15 -1.32 9.13 -7.63
CA PHE A 15 -1.97 7.87 -7.30
C PHE A 15 -1.02 6.73 -7.65
N VAL A 16 -0.80 5.81 -6.71
CA VAL A 16 -0.03 4.58 -6.93
C VAL A 16 -0.91 3.39 -6.58
N SER A 17 -1.04 2.47 -7.55
CA SER A 17 -1.65 1.16 -7.36
C SER A 17 -0.56 0.10 -7.30
N TYR A 18 -0.55 -0.70 -6.23
CA TYR A 18 0.48 -1.73 -6.00
C TYR A 18 -0.14 -3.05 -5.51
N TYR A 19 0.40 -4.16 -6.02
CA TYR A 19 0.14 -5.50 -5.50
C TYR A 19 1.47 -6.03 -4.95
N PHE A 20 1.51 -6.33 -3.65
CA PHE A 20 2.67 -6.89 -3.00
C PHE A 20 2.59 -8.41 -3.04
N GLU A 21 3.58 -9.05 -3.66
CA GLU A 21 3.65 -10.50 -3.72
C GLU A 21 3.75 -11.11 -2.31
N HIS A 22 2.89 -12.09 -2.02
CA HIS A 22 2.71 -12.65 -0.68
C HIS A 22 4.00 -13.22 -0.09
N PHE A 23 4.80 -13.90 -0.92
CA PHE A 23 6.04 -14.58 -0.51
C PHE A 23 7.33 -13.80 -0.77
N GLN A 24 7.27 -12.60 -1.37
CA GLN A 24 8.47 -11.79 -1.62
C GLN A 24 8.81 -10.87 -0.44
N ASN A 25 10.07 -10.39 -0.36
CA ASN A 25 10.44 -9.42 0.67
C ASN A 25 9.88 -8.03 0.34
N ILE A 26 8.95 -7.60 1.21
CA ILE A 26 8.29 -6.29 1.22
C ILE A 26 9.28 -5.11 1.15
N ASP A 27 10.50 -5.23 1.68
CA ASP A 27 11.52 -4.17 1.62
C ASP A 27 11.77 -3.70 0.18
N SER A 28 11.81 -4.63 -0.77
CA SER A 28 12.05 -4.31 -2.19
C SER A 28 10.87 -3.57 -2.83
N ASP A 29 9.64 -3.84 -2.37
CA ASP A 29 8.43 -3.17 -2.85
C ASP A 29 8.29 -1.77 -2.26
N LEU A 30 8.57 -1.62 -0.96
CA LEU A 30 8.62 -0.31 -0.30
C LEU A 30 9.68 0.59 -0.96
N GLN A 31 10.86 0.07 -1.30
CA GLN A 31 11.90 0.81 -2.04
C GLN A 31 11.43 1.29 -3.43
N LYS A 32 10.68 0.47 -4.19
CA LYS A 32 10.12 0.87 -5.49
C LYS A 32 9.12 2.03 -5.33
N ILE A 33 8.25 1.97 -4.32
CA ILE A 33 7.26 3.02 -4.02
C ILE A 33 7.96 4.29 -3.52
N ASP A 34 9.01 4.16 -2.71
CA ASP A 34 9.82 5.27 -2.22
C ASP A 34 10.54 6.02 -3.35
N GLN A 35 11.16 5.26 -4.27
CA GLN A 35 11.82 5.81 -5.46
C GLN A 35 10.81 6.52 -6.37
N VAL A 36 9.67 5.89 -6.67
CA VAL A 36 8.60 6.48 -7.49
C VAL A 36 8.07 7.78 -6.90
N SER A 37 7.77 7.81 -5.59
CA SER A 37 7.23 9.00 -4.93
C SER A 37 8.28 10.11 -4.80
N SER A 38 9.55 9.77 -4.57
CA SER A 38 10.67 10.73 -4.55
C SER A 38 10.94 11.35 -5.93
N SER A 39 10.85 10.57 -7.01
CA SER A 39 11.00 11.06 -8.39
C SER A 39 9.78 11.81 -8.93
N ASN A 40 8.64 11.80 -8.23
CA ASN A 40 7.40 12.46 -8.65
C ASN A 40 6.85 13.40 -7.56
N PRO A 41 7.46 14.59 -7.36
CA PRO A 41 7.05 15.54 -6.33
C PRO A 41 5.54 15.83 -6.32
N THR A 42 4.93 15.55 -5.17
CA THR A 42 3.49 15.65 -4.92
C THR A 42 3.25 16.18 -3.50
N ASN A 43 2.14 16.89 -3.31
CA ASN A 43 1.65 17.29 -2.00
C ASN A 43 0.49 16.38 -1.54
N ARG A 44 0.15 15.34 -2.34
CA ARG A 44 -1.01 14.45 -2.20
C ARG A 44 -0.74 13.08 -2.88
N LEU A 45 0.09 12.26 -2.25
CA LEU A 45 0.24 10.83 -2.59
C LEU A 45 -1.00 10.07 -2.08
N VAL A 46 -1.54 9.19 -2.92
CA VAL A 46 -2.59 8.23 -2.57
C VAL A 46 -2.07 6.84 -2.93
N LEU A 47 -1.95 5.97 -1.92
CA LEU A 47 -1.53 4.58 -2.08
C LEU A 47 -2.76 3.67 -1.97
N ALA A 48 -3.11 3.02 -3.09
CA ALA A 48 -4.11 1.96 -3.13
C ALA A 48 -3.36 0.63 -3.33
N MET A 49 -3.50 -0.30 -2.38
CA MET A 49 -2.61 -1.46 -2.31
C MET A 49 -3.39 -2.71 -1.88
N ASP A 50 -3.05 -3.85 -2.50
CA ASP A 50 -3.11 -5.13 -1.80
C ASP A 50 -1.71 -5.42 -1.26
N ALA A 51 -1.59 -5.34 0.07
CA ALA A 51 -0.32 -5.45 0.76
C ALA A 51 0.09 -6.89 1.09
N ASN A 52 -0.81 -7.88 0.95
CA ASN A 52 -0.63 -9.23 1.51
C ASN A 52 -0.03 -9.18 2.93
N SER A 53 -0.59 -8.36 3.82
CA SER A 53 -0.06 -8.14 5.17
C SER A 53 -1.12 -7.63 6.14
N LYS A 54 -0.93 -7.97 7.42
CA LYS A 54 -1.90 -7.76 8.50
C LYS A 54 -1.40 -6.69 9.46
N SER A 55 -2.23 -5.70 9.75
CA SER A 55 -2.04 -4.80 10.88
C SER A 55 -3.38 -4.38 11.49
N GLU A 56 -3.41 -4.29 12.81
CA GLU A 56 -4.54 -3.75 13.57
C GLU A 56 -4.83 -2.28 13.19
N THR A 57 -3.82 -1.55 12.68
CA THR A 57 -3.98 -0.18 12.12
C THR A 57 -4.92 -0.14 10.91
N TRP A 58 -5.08 -1.24 10.17
CA TRP A 58 -6.13 -1.42 9.16
C TRP A 58 -7.06 -2.60 9.50
N CYS A 59 -7.42 -2.71 10.79
CA CYS A 59 -8.44 -3.63 11.31
C CYS A 59 -8.20 -5.12 11.02
N SER A 60 -6.95 -5.54 10.81
CA SER A 60 -6.61 -6.96 10.80
C SER A 60 -6.71 -7.54 12.22
N PRO A 61 -7.02 -8.84 12.41
CA PRO A 61 -7.21 -9.45 13.74
C PRO A 61 -5.91 -9.55 14.57
N PHE A 62 -4.75 -9.30 13.96
CA PHE A 62 -3.44 -9.14 14.59
C PHE A 62 -2.50 -8.43 13.61
N SER A 63 -1.41 -7.85 14.10
CA SER A 63 -0.32 -7.35 13.26
C SER A 63 0.75 -8.40 12.98
N ASP A 64 1.20 -8.48 11.72
CA ASP A 64 2.34 -9.30 11.30
C ASP A 64 3.57 -8.44 10.97
N PHE A 65 4.70 -9.10 10.65
CA PHE A 65 5.96 -8.45 10.33
C PHE A 65 5.90 -7.54 9.09
N ARG A 66 5.16 -7.96 8.04
CA ARG A 66 4.97 -7.17 6.81
C ARG A 66 4.12 -5.95 7.11
N GLY A 67 3.03 -6.12 7.87
CA GLY A 67 2.15 -5.02 8.28
C GLY A 67 2.85 -4.02 9.18
N THR A 68 3.69 -4.49 10.11
CA THR A 68 4.54 -3.62 10.95
C THR A 68 5.49 -2.77 10.10
N LYS A 69 6.16 -3.37 9.11
CA LYS A 69 7.04 -2.64 8.17
C LYS A 69 6.29 -1.64 7.30
N LEU A 70 5.17 -2.05 6.70
CA LEU A 70 4.35 -1.18 5.86
C LEU A 70 3.76 -0.01 6.67
N ASN A 71 3.30 -0.25 7.91
CA ASN A 71 2.83 0.79 8.81
C ASN A 71 3.96 1.78 9.14
N GLY A 72 5.16 1.29 9.47
CA GLY A 72 6.34 2.14 9.68
C GLY A 72 6.70 3.00 8.46
N PHE A 73 6.67 2.43 7.26
CA PHE A 73 6.85 3.16 6.00
C PHE A 73 5.76 4.20 5.77
N VAL A 74 4.50 3.82 5.96
CA VAL A 74 3.35 4.72 5.83
C VAL A 74 3.45 5.87 6.82
N VAL A 75 3.78 5.65 8.09
CA VAL A 75 3.96 6.72 9.10
C VAL A 75 5.14 7.64 8.74
N TYR A 76 6.30 7.06 8.38
CA TYR A 76 7.47 7.82 7.95
C TYR A 76 7.17 8.74 6.75
N ARG A 77 6.43 8.23 5.75
CA ARG A 77 6.01 9.04 4.60
C ARG A 77 4.80 9.94 4.89
N ALA A 78 3.88 9.56 5.79
CA ALA A 78 2.66 10.31 6.11
C ALA A 78 2.93 11.63 6.86
N ALA A 79 4.07 11.73 7.54
CA ALA A 79 4.41 12.78 8.52
C ALA A 79 4.14 14.25 8.12
N PRO A 80 4.05 14.65 6.82
CA PRO A 80 3.65 16.02 6.48
C PRO A 80 2.26 16.20 5.79
N PHE A 81 1.82 15.36 4.81
CA PHE A 81 0.73 15.80 3.87
C PHE A 81 -0.27 14.76 3.34
N TYR A 82 -0.39 13.55 3.90
CA TYR A 82 -1.02 12.43 3.19
C TYR A 82 -2.34 11.90 3.76
N SER A 83 -3.14 11.28 2.88
CA SER A 83 -4.38 10.58 3.21
C SER A 83 -4.36 9.21 2.54
N VAL A 84 -4.22 8.15 3.33
CA VAL A 84 -4.13 6.77 2.85
C VAL A 84 -5.53 6.14 2.85
N MET A 85 -5.99 5.66 1.70
CA MET A 85 -7.23 4.90 1.56
C MET A 85 -6.89 3.47 1.14
N HIS A 86 -6.81 2.57 2.13
CA HIS A 86 -6.51 1.16 1.91
C HIS A 86 -7.82 0.37 1.75
N ILE A 87 -8.00 -0.27 0.60
CA ILE A 87 -9.13 -1.18 0.34
C ILE A 87 -8.56 -2.60 0.31
N SER A 88 -8.43 -3.23 1.48
CA SER A 88 -8.22 -4.67 1.55
C SER A 88 -9.56 -5.37 1.41
N GLN A 89 -9.77 -6.06 0.29
CA GLN A 89 -10.72 -7.16 0.29
C GLN A 89 -10.03 -8.36 0.94
N TYR A 90 -10.40 -8.67 2.18
CA TYR A 90 -10.16 -10.01 2.71
C TYR A 90 -11.05 -10.97 1.94
N LEU A 91 -10.52 -11.49 0.83
CA LEU A 91 -11.03 -12.72 0.25
C LEU A 91 -10.64 -13.84 1.23
N PRO A 92 -11.60 -14.56 1.83
CA PRO A 92 -11.25 -15.80 2.53
C PRO A 92 -10.59 -16.74 1.52
N PRO A 93 -9.66 -17.62 1.95
CA PRO A 93 -9.05 -18.58 1.03
C PRO A 93 -10.15 -19.41 0.39
N ASP A 94 -10.18 -19.46 -0.95
CA ASP A 94 -11.10 -20.33 -1.68
C ASP A 94 -10.95 -21.76 -1.13
N HIS A 95 -12.05 -22.35 -0.71
CA HIS A 95 -12.10 -23.76 -0.33
C HIS A 95 -12.05 -24.63 -1.60
N GLY A 96 -10.91 -24.57 -2.29
CA GLY A 96 -10.54 -25.37 -3.47
C GLY A 96 -10.30 -26.84 -3.14
N ASN A 97 -11.26 -27.45 -2.45
CA ASN A 97 -11.40 -28.87 -2.17
C ASN A 97 -12.90 -29.19 -2.16
N SER A 98 -13.45 -29.35 -3.37
CA SER A 98 -14.78 -29.90 -3.62
C SER A 98 -14.71 -30.62 -4.96
N PHE A 99 -15.14 -31.88 -4.98
CA PHE A 99 -14.99 -32.84 -6.09
C PHE A 99 -13.55 -33.35 -6.32
N GLY A 100 -13.10 -34.15 -5.34
CA GLY A 100 -12.15 -35.26 -5.51
C GLY A 100 -12.76 -36.49 -4.85
#